data_AF-A0A356NSG3-F1
#
_entry.id   AF-A0A356NSG3-F1
#
_cell.length_a   1.000
_cell.length_b   1.000
_cell.length_c   1.000
_cell.angle_alpha   90.00
_cell.angle_beta   90.00
_cell.angle_gamma   90.00
#
_symmetry.space_group_name_H-M   'P 1'
#
loop_
_entity.id
_entity.type
_entity.pdbx_description
1 polymer ?
#
loop_
_entity_poly.entity_id
_entity_poly.type
_entity_poly.pdbx_seq_one_letter_code
_entity_poly.pdbx_strand_id
1 'polypeptide(L)' 'DLIKANLDELARLISSQHGKTFDDAKGEVARGLEVVEFACGIPHALKGEYSPQVAGGVDVYSLRQPVGVVAGITPF' A
#
# COMPACT_ATOMS: atom_id res chain seq x y z
N ASP A 1 5.28 10.53 6.36
CA ASP A 1 5.87 11.41 7.41
C ASP A 1 5.50 11.01 8.83
N LEU A 2 4.22 10.82 9.17
CA LEU A 2 3.82 10.43 10.54
C LEU A 2 4.48 9.14 11.03
N ILE A 3 4.55 8.09 10.20
CA ILE A 3 5.20 6.83 10.56
C ILE A 3 6.69 7.04 10.87
N LYS A 4 7.39 7.87 10.07
CA LYS A 4 8.81 8.19 10.27
C LYS A 4 9.03 8.94 11.59
N ALA A 5 8.18 9.93 11.88
CA ALA A 5 8.27 10.73 13.10
C ALA A 5 8.01 9.91 14.38
N ASN A 6 7.21 8.86 14.30
CA ASN A 6 6.81 8.03 15.45
C ASN A 6 7.43 6.62 15.42
N LEU A 7 8.50 6.41 14.64
CA LEU A 7 9.09 5.09 14.41
C LEU A 7 9.46 4.37 15.71
N ASP A 8 10.11 5.08 16.63
CA ASP A 8 10.54 4.53 17.92
C ASP A 8 9.36 4.17 18.83
N GLU A 9 8.28 4.95 18.80
CA GLU A 9 7.07 4.67 19.58
C GLU A 9 6.36 3.42 19.04
N LEU A 10 6.19 3.35 17.72
CA LEU A 10 5.58 2.18 17.05
C LEU A 10 6.37 0.91 17.31
N ALA A 11 7.70 0.96 17.22
CA ALA A 11 8.55 -0.19 17.48
C ALA A 11 8.48 -0.65 18.95
N ARG A 12 8.38 0.27 19.92
CA ARG A 12 8.16 -0.08 21.34
C ARG A 12 6.82 -0.79 21.54
N LEU A 13 5.76 -0.28 20.92
CA LEU A 13 4.43 -0.90 21.00
C LEU A 13 4.45 -2.33 20.45
N ILE A 14 4.99 -2.52 19.25
CA ILE A 14 5.11 -3.84 18.61
C ILE A 14 5.92 -4.80 19.47
N SER A 15 7.10 -4.37 19.96
CA SER A 15 7.96 -5.16 20.84
C SER A 15 7.23 -5.59 22.12
N SER A 16 6.47 -4.67 22.73
CA SER A 16 5.72 -4.95 23.97
C SER A 16 4.55 -5.92 23.79
N GLN A 17 3.94 -5.96 22.61
CA GLN A 17 2.76 -6.79 22.32
C GLN A 17 3.12 -8.16 21.73
N HIS A 18 4.17 -8.23 20.90
CA HIS A 18 4.51 -9.41 20.11
C HIS A 18 5.80 -10.10 20.57
N GLY A 19 6.44 -9.61 21.64
CA GLY A 19 7.66 -10.20 22.20
C GLY A 19 8.91 -10.09 21.31
N LYS A 20 8.83 -9.30 20.23
CA LYS A 20 9.96 -9.04 19.32
C LYS A 20 10.99 -8.14 19.99
N THR A 21 12.25 -8.22 19.57
CA THR A 21 13.24 -7.22 19.98
C THR A 21 12.87 -5.86 19.40
N PHE A 22 13.30 -4.77 20.04
CA PHE A 22 13.04 -3.42 19.56
C PHE A 22 13.61 -3.20 18.15
N ASP A 23 14.78 -3.77 17.85
CA ASP A 23 15.41 -3.65 16.54
C ASP A 23 14.64 -4.41 15.44
N ASP A 24 14.14 -5.62 15.75
CA ASP A 24 13.25 -6.35 14.82
C ASP A 24 11.96 -5.56 14.56
N ALA A 25 11.36 -5.01 15.63
CA ALA A 25 10.15 -4.20 15.52
C ALA A 25 10.38 -2.92 14.70
N LYS A 26 11.56 -2.27 14.83
CA LYS A 26 11.94 -1.14 13.97
C LYS A 26 12.03 -1.55 12.50
N GLY A 27 12.66 -2.70 12.21
CA GLY A 27 12.73 -3.26 10.86
C GLY A 27 11.35 -3.58 10.27
N GLU A 28 10.40 -4.01 11.09
CA GLU A 28 9.01 -4.24 10.69
C GLU A 28 8.27 -2.93 10.34
N VAL A 29 8.38 -1.89 11.17
CA VAL A 29 7.79 -0.57 10.88
C VAL A 29 8.39 0.03 9.61
N ALA A 30 9.70 -0.12 9.40
CA ALA A 30 10.38 0.34 8.20
C ALA A 30 9.85 -0.35 6.92
N ARG A 31 9.68 -1.68 6.95
CA ARG A 31 9.06 -2.41 5.83
C ARG A 31 7.61 -1.99 5.58
N GLY A 32 6.83 -1.76 6.65
CA GLY A 32 5.48 -1.22 6.53
C GLY A 32 5.45 0.17 5.87
N LEU A 33 6.40 1.03 6.22
CA LEU A 33 6.57 2.34 5.60
C LEU A 33 6.88 2.25 4.10
N GLU A 34 7.74 1.32 3.67
CA GLU A 34 8.01 1.10 2.24
C GLU A 34 6.74 0.75 1.45
N VAL A 35 5.85 -0.08 2.03
CA VAL A 35 4.56 -0.42 1.41
C VAL A 35 3.67 0.82 1.26
N VAL A 36 3.64 1.69 2.28
CA VAL A 36 2.88 2.95 2.22
C VAL A 36 3.46 3.89 1.16
N GLU A 37 4.78 4.01 1.09
CA GLU A 37 5.45 4.85 0.08
C GLU A 37 5.17 4.34 -1.35
N PHE A 38 5.21 3.03 -1.55
CA PHE A 38 4.82 2.42 -2.82
C PHE A 38 3.36 2.70 -3.17
N ALA A 39 2.44 2.56 -2.21
CA ALA A 39 1.02 2.83 -2.41
C ALA A 39 0.75 4.30 -2.76
N CYS A 40 1.46 5.25 -2.13
CA CYS A 40 1.40 6.67 -2.50
C CYS A 40 1.87 6.91 -3.95
N GLY A 41 2.81 6.10 -4.44
CA GLY A 41 3.31 6.14 -5.81
C GLY A 41 2.47 5.37 -6.84
N ILE A 42 1.38 4.70 -6.44
CA ILE A 42 0.63 3.76 -7.29
C ILE A 42 -0.15 4.33 -8.50
N PRO A 43 -0.41 5.65 -8.69
CA PRO A 43 -1.26 6.13 -9.80
C PRO A 43 -0.87 5.64 -11.20
N HIS A 44 0.42 5.44 -11.46
CA HIS A 44 0.89 4.92 -12.74
C HIS A 44 0.45 3.46 -13.00
N ALA A 45 0.34 2.65 -11.95
CA ALA A 45 -0.16 1.27 -12.01
C ALA A 45 -1.69 1.19 -12.08
N LEU A 46 -2.39 2.31 -11.84
CA LEU A 46 -3.85 2.42 -11.96
C LEU A 46 -4.32 2.84 -13.36
N LYS A 47 -3.39 3.14 -14.27
CA LYS A 47 -3.73 3.49 -15.66
C LYS A 47 -4.50 2.35 -16.31
N GLY A 48 -5.62 2.69 -16.94
CA GLY A 48 -6.31 1.78 -17.83
C GLY A 48 -5.62 1.69 -19.19
N GLU A 49 -6.22 0.91 -20.07
CA GLU A 49 -5.74 0.68 -21.42
C GLU A 49 -6.59 1.46 -22.42
N TYR A 50 -5.99 1.79 -23.56
CA TYR A 50 -6.67 2.43 -24.68
C TYR A 50 -6.32 1.67 -25.95
N SER A 51 -7.31 1.30 -26.74
CA SER A 51 -7.15 0.59 -28.01
C SER A 51 -7.98 1.29 -29.08
N PRO A 52 -7.33 2.00 -30.03
CA PRO A 52 -8.04 2.64 -31.12
C PRO A 52 -8.46 1.63 -32.18
N GLN A 53 -9.55 1.91 -32.89
CA GLN A 53 -9.98 1.17 -34.09
C GLN A 53 -10.09 -0.35 -33.91
N VAL A 54 -10.65 -0.81 -32.78
CA VAL A 54 -10.93 -2.23 -32.58
C VAL A 54 -11.99 -2.76 -33.57
N ALA A 55 -12.81 -1.86 -34.11
CA ALA A 55 -13.71 -2.06 -35.22
C ALA A 55 -13.89 -0.71 -35.96
N GLY A 56 -14.55 -0.71 -37.13
CA GLY A 56 -14.73 0.50 -37.94
C GLY A 56 -15.38 1.65 -37.16
N GLY A 57 -14.59 2.68 -36.83
CA GLY A 57 -15.04 3.85 -36.07
C GLY A 57 -15.22 3.62 -34.56
N VAL A 58 -14.69 2.52 -34.00
CA VAL A 58 -14.85 2.18 -32.58
C VAL A 58 -13.49 2.16 -31.88
N ASP A 59 -13.36 3.00 -30.87
CA ASP A 59 -12.24 3.00 -29.92
C ASP A 59 -12.71 2.41 -28.58
N VAL A 60 -11.82 1.72 -27.87
CA VAL A 60 -12.09 1.13 -26.55
C VAL A 60 -11.10 1.64 -25.53
N TYR A 61 -11.57 1.88 -24.31
CA TYR A 61 -10.72 2.19 -23.17
C TYR A 61 -11.21 1.45 -21.93
N SER A 62 -10.29 1.21 -20.99
CA SER A 62 -10.60 0.70 -19.66
C SER A 62 -10.24 1.73 -18.60
N LEU A 63 -10.91 1.64 -17.45
CA LEU A 63 -10.63 2.43 -16.27
C LEU A 63 -10.58 1.48 -15.08
N ARG A 64 -9.62 1.70 -14.17
CA ARG A 64 -9.60 1.02 -12.88
C ARG A 64 -10.35 1.87 -11.86
N GLN A 65 -11.39 1.30 -11.27
CA GLN A 65 -12.22 1.96 -10.27
C GLN A 65 -12.10 1.24 -8.91
N PRO A 66 -12.26 1.96 -7.79
CA PRO A 66 -12.31 1.32 -6.49
C PRO A 66 -13.54 0.41 -6.38
N VAL A 67 -13.38 -0.76 -5.78
CA VAL A 67 -14.46 -1.75 -5.59
C VAL A 67 -15.47 -1.33 -4.52
N GLY A 68 -15.16 -0.31 -3.72
CA GLY A 68 -15.99 0.16 -2.60
C GLY A 68 -15.37 -0.20 -1.24
N VAL A 69 -16.19 -0.72 -0.33
CA VAL A 69 -15.79 -1.03 1.04
C VAL A 69 -14.95 -2.31 1.08
N VAL A 70 -13.81 -2.28 1.78
CA VAL A 70 -12.89 -3.41 1.96
C VAL A 70 -12.58 -3.60 3.45
N ALA A 71 -12.50 -4.86 3.89
CA ALA A 71 -12.03 -5.23 5.23
C ALA A 71 -10.66 -5.93 5.14
N GLY A 72 -9.73 -5.53 6.01
CA GLY A 72 -8.42 -6.18 6.18
C GLY A 72 -8.37 -6.92 7.52
N ILE A 73 -8.00 -8.21 7.49
CA ILE A 73 -7.81 -9.05 8.68
C ILE A 73 -6.36 -9.53 8.67
N THR A 74 -5.60 -9.17 9.69
CA THR A 74 -4.16 -9.49 9.80
C THR A 74 -3.89 -10.54 10.88
N PRO A 75 -2.90 -11.44 10.68
CA PRO A 75 -2.44 -12.37 11.72
C PRO A 75 -1.63 -11.66 12.82
N PHE A 76 -1.26 -12.40 13.86
CA PHE A 76 -0.34 -11.96 14.93
C PHE A 76 1.14 -12.12 14.51
#